data_AF-A0AAD9PGY5-F1
#
_entry.id   AF-A0AAD9PGY5-F1
#
_cell.length_a   1.000
_cell.length_b   1.000
_cell.length_c   1.000
_cell.angle_alpha   90.00
_cell.angle_beta   90.00
_cell.angle_gamma   90.00
#
_symmetry.space_group_name_H-M   'P 1'
#
loop_
_entity.id
_entity.type
_entity.pdbx_description
1 polymer ?
#
loop_
_entity_poly.entity_id
_entity_poly.type
_entity_poly.pdbx_seq_one_letter_code
_entity_poly.pdbx_strand_id
1 'polypeptide(L)'
;MSQKAPLGLQNIVSSIPFNICPYYPHEPDHTKLDSIDVCKITKLGRCLSLIPMESRFAKAIYCILCRTDQIQWGLLIVSAMSFGGGALISPASKGIKSMPRFKDDVEALSWMCFNYIKLNKGTGNSDFCQEYGINAKALKEVILQAQQIYNIVRINFAHILDIKQLDWQMDILEPSLDQLKLIKEALVECLIDKVSILSNNEYISSEMPNGVNAVHLPVMYSKLKPKMIVYNYLIETQDRIRMQDIIETDEANLSILKSPLVVSKEFIKDPKPVYCLQTDNVHAYVKKWYSPLNIELHVTRISVGNRHPLAIKTFAQHFCFGLVYEELLKFKKFLNVTWDAFLKPIPQKSNLARMIALFVSYGISSKKAFEKNFDKINSRLGQDYGNLLTNEVDKRDVNETISNLNVNFK
;
A
#
# COMPACT_ATOMS: atom_id res chain seq x y z
N MET A 1 4.24 -7.92 17.78
CA MET A 1 3.11 -8.76 17.29
C MET A 1 2.83 -9.84 18.32
N SER A 2 1.61 -9.94 18.86
CA SER A 2 1.25 -11.11 19.67
C SER A 2 0.94 -12.27 18.73
N GLN A 3 1.62 -13.40 18.88
CA GLN A 3 1.20 -14.62 18.20
C GLN A 3 -0.02 -15.15 18.96
N LYS A 4 -1.20 -15.09 18.35
CA LYS A 4 -2.26 -16.01 18.78
C LYS A 4 -1.75 -17.42 18.49
N ALA A 5 -1.95 -18.34 19.43
CA ALA A 5 -1.68 -19.74 19.17
C ALA A 5 -2.37 -20.10 17.83
N PRO A 6 -1.64 -20.65 16.85
CA PRO A 6 -2.24 -21.00 15.58
C PRO A 6 -3.45 -21.89 15.84
N LEU A 7 -4.55 -21.62 15.14
CA LEU A 7 -5.75 -22.43 15.24
C LEU A 7 -5.35 -23.89 15.03
N GLY A 8 -5.76 -24.77 15.94
CA GLY A 8 -5.62 -26.20 15.74
C GLY A 8 -6.22 -26.61 14.40
N LEU A 9 -5.68 -27.66 13.79
CA LEU A 9 -6.08 -28.10 12.45
C LEU A 9 -7.60 -28.28 12.30
N GLN A 10 -8.26 -28.80 13.35
CA GLN A 10 -9.72 -28.95 13.40
C GLN A 10 -10.49 -27.63 13.37
N ASN A 11 -9.94 -26.58 13.99
CA ASN A 11 -10.55 -25.24 14.01
C ASN A 11 -10.43 -24.58 12.63
N ILE A 12 -9.31 -24.78 11.92
CA ILE A 12 -9.15 -24.26 10.55
C ILE A 12 -10.21 -24.86 9.60
N VAL A 13 -10.46 -26.17 9.69
CA VAL A 13 -11.43 -26.85 8.83
C VAL A 13 -12.87 -26.40 9.12
N SER A 14 -13.26 -26.35 10.40
CA SER A 14 -14.64 -26.05 10.82
C SER A 14 -14.99 -24.56 10.84
N SER A 15 -14.00 -23.67 10.89
CA SER A 15 -14.21 -22.21 10.95
C SER A 15 -14.85 -21.61 9.70
N ILE A 16 -15.58 -20.50 9.90
CA ILE A 16 -15.97 -19.57 8.82
C ILE A 16 -14.73 -18.73 8.48
N PRO A 17 -14.11 -18.92 7.30
CA PRO A 17 -12.82 -18.30 7.02
C PRO A 17 -12.89 -16.76 6.93
N PHE A 18 -14.06 -16.19 6.67
CA PHE A 18 -14.28 -14.73 6.64
C PHE A 18 -14.26 -14.07 8.02
N ASN A 19 -14.49 -14.83 9.10
CA ASN A 19 -14.48 -14.33 10.47
C ASN A 19 -13.07 -14.32 11.08
N ILE A 20 -12.07 -14.77 10.31
CA ILE A 20 -10.67 -14.83 10.74
C ILE A 20 -9.97 -13.56 10.29
N CYS A 21 -9.15 -12.97 11.17
CA CYS A 21 -8.39 -11.75 10.87
C CYS A 21 -7.56 -11.92 9.58
N PRO A 22 -7.59 -10.96 8.65
CA PRO A 22 -6.84 -11.04 7.38
C PRO A 22 -5.34 -11.28 7.50
N TYR A 23 -4.72 -10.99 8.65
CA TYR A 23 -3.29 -11.15 8.89
C TYR A 23 -2.93 -12.47 9.60
N TYR A 24 -3.89 -13.40 9.76
CA TYR A 24 -3.68 -14.69 10.44
C TYR A 24 -2.37 -15.38 10.02
N PRO A 25 -1.58 -15.92 10.99
CA PRO A 25 -1.90 -16.05 12.42
C PRO A 25 -1.56 -14.82 13.27
N HIS A 26 -1.14 -13.73 12.63
CA HIS A 26 -0.77 -12.50 13.32
C HIS A 26 -1.96 -11.55 13.36
N GLU A 27 -2.13 -10.83 14.46
CA GLU A 27 -3.02 -9.67 14.48
C GLU A 27 -2.16 -8.41 14.35
N PRO A 28 -2.50 -7.51 13.41
CA PRO A 28 -1.83 -6.23 13.33
C PRO A 28 -2.20 -5.45 14.59
N ASP A 29 -1.17 -5.00 15.30
CA ASP A 29 -1.37 -4.20 16.50
C ASP A 29 -0.39 -3.05 16.46
N HIS A 30 -0.89 -1.89 16.04
CA HIS A 30 -0.11 -0.66 15.96
C HIS A 30 0.35 -0.19 17.34
N THR A 31 -0.40 -0.50 18.41
CA THR A 31 -0.01 -0.13 19.79
C THR A 31 1.25 -0.88 20.25
N LYS A 32 1.57 -2.01 19.60
CA LYS A 32 2.82 -2.72 19.85
C LYS A 32 4.03 -2.07 19.20
N LEU A 33 3.88 -1.13 18.28
CA LEU A 33 5.04 -0.41 17.72
C LEU A 33 5.82 0.30 18.83
N ASP A 34 5.11 0.84 19.82
CA ASP A 34 5.68 1.53 20.98
C ASP A 34 6.42 0.59 21.94
N SER A 35 6.17 -0.71 21.85
CA SER A 35 6.78 -1.75 22.69
C SER A 35 8.01 -2.43 22.08
N ILE A 36 8.47 -2.01 20.90
CA ILE A 36 9.62 -2.63 20.22
C ILE A 36 10.91 -1.92 20.64
N ASP A 37 11.58 -2.47 21.66
CA ASP A 37 12.83 -1.89 22.20
C ASP A 37 14.02 -1.94 21.23
N VAL A 38 14.07 -2.95 20.34
CA VAL A 38 15.18 -3.12 19.39
C VAL A 38 14.67 -3.56 18.01
N CYS A 39 14.82 -2.68 17.02
CA CYS A 39 14.60 -3.00 15.61
C CYS A 39 15.94 -3.12 14.86
N LYS A 40 16.11 -4.17 14.06
CA LYS A 40 17.22 -4.25 13.10
C LYS A 40 16.87 -3.42 11.87
N ILE A 41 17.80 -2.57 11.41
CA ILE A 41 17.63 -1.81 10.17
C ILE A 41 17.40 -2.78 8.99
N THR A 42 16.35 -2.51 8.23
CA THR A 42 16.02 -3.31 7.05
C THR A 42 16.95 -2.98 5.88
N LYS A 43 16.97 -3.82 4.83
CA LYS A 43 17.72 -3.49 3.60
C LYS A 43 17.27 -2.14 3.02
N LEU A 44 15.96 -1.90 2.98
CA LEU A 44 15.40 -0.62 2.57
C LEU A 44 15.88 0.51 3.49
N GLY A 45 15.81 0.33 4.81
CA GLY A 45 16.29 1.35 5.76
C GLY A 45 17.76 1.74 5.55
N ARG A 46 18.63 0.77 5.22
CA ARG A 46 20.02 1.05 4.84
C ARG A 46 20.11 1.88 3.56
N CYS A 47 19.32 1.57 2.55
CA CYS A 47 19.27 2.39 1.33
C CYS A 47 18.80 3.83 1.64
N LEU A 48 17.75 3.99 2.42
CA LEU A 48 17.22 5.31 2.78
C LEU A 48 18.24 6.14 3.58
N SER A 49 19.06 5.50 4.42
CA SER A 49 20.10 6.18 5.21
C SER A 49 21.23 6.80 4.38
N LEU A 50 21.33 6.47 3.09
CA LEU A 50 22.31 7.07 2.18
C LEU A 50 21.85 8.42 1.62
N ILE A 51 20.57 8.77 1.76
CA ILE A 51 20.00 10.02 1.27
C ILE A 51 20.04 11.03 2.43
N PRO A 52 20.67 12.21 2.27
CA PRO A 52 20.86 13.17 3.36
C PRO A 52 19.60 14.00 3.61
N MET A 53 18.51 13.32 3.97
CA MET A 53 17.21 13.93 4.31
C MET A 53 16.58 13.16 5.46
N GLU A 54 15.51 13.71 6.03
CA GLU A 54 14.68 12.93 6.94
C GLU A 54 14.18 11.65 6.28
N SER A 55 14.06 10.58 7.06
CA SER A 55 13.72 9.25 6.53
C SER A 55 12.38 9.22 5.76
N ARG A 56 11.42 10.09 6.10
CA ARG A 56 10.15 10.25 5.36
C ARG A 56 10.39 10.75 3.93
N PHE A 57 11.25 11.74 3.75
CA PHE A 57 11.58 12.32 2.45
C PHE A 57 12.50 11.40 1.65
N ALA A 58 13.48 10.77 2.30
CA ALA A 58 14.29 9.73 1.68
C ALA A 58 13.41 8.59 1.13
N LYS A 59 12.39 8.16 1.90
CA LYS A 59 11.42 7.16 1.45
C LYS A 59 10.59 7.67 0.28
N ALA A 60 10.13 8.92 0.30
CA ALA A 60 9.37 9.51 -0.81
C ALA A 60 10.18 9.50 -2.11
N ILE A 61 11.46 9.89 -2.04
CA ILE A 61 12.39 9.85 -3.17
C ILE A 61 12.55 8.41 -3.68
N TYR A 62 12.75 7.44 -2.79
CA TYR A 62 12.83 6.03 -3.16
C TYR A 62 11.55 5.55 -3.88
N CYS A 63 10.37 5.89 -3.37
CA CYS A 63 9.10 5.54 -3.99
C CYS A 63 8.95 6.14 -5.40
N ILE A 64 9.43 7.38 -5.61
CA ILE A 64 9.41 8.06 -6.91
C ILE A 64 10.37 7.37 -7.89
N LEU A 65 11.60 7.10 -7.44
CA LEU A 65 12.64 6.41 -8.23
C LEU A 65 12.17 5.04 -8.75
N CYS A 66 11.35 4.32 -7.99
CA CYS A 66 10.82 3.02 -8.40
C CYS A 66 9.70 3.08 -9.44
N ARG A 67 9.14 4.26 -9.74
CA ARG A 67 7.92 4.40 -10.56
C ARG A 67 8.11 5.29 -11.80
N THR A 68 9.17 6.11 -11.87
CA THR A 68 9.42 6.98 -13.02
C THR A 68 10.92 7.21 -13.25
N ASP A 69 11.31 7.42 -14.50
CA ASP A 69 12.64 7.87 -14.90
C ASP A 69 12.80 9.41 -14.79
N GLN A 70 11.68 10.14 -14.72
CA GLN A 70 11.65 11.61 -14.62
C GLN A 70 11.57 12.07 -13.16
N ILE A 71 12.68 11.92 -12.45
CA ILE A 71 12.77 12.12 -11.00
C ILE A 71 12.95 13.58 -10.58
N GLN A 72 13.21 14.49 -11.52
CA GLN A 72 13.55 15.89 -11.27
C GLN A 72 12.52 16.57 -10.37
N TRP A 73 11.25 16.46 -10.77
CA TRP A 73 10.13 17.04 -10.06
C TRP A 73 9.95 16.40 -8.69
N GLY A 74 10.14 15.09 -8.58
CA GLY A 74 10.14 14.42 -7.29
C GLY A 74 11.18 14.99 -6.33
N LEU A 75 12.40 15.17 -6.80
CA LEU A 75 13.49 15.73 -5.99
C LEU A 75 13.23 17.20 -5.62
N LEU A 76 12.75 18.01 -6.56
CA LEU A 76 12.43 19.42 -6.32
C LEU A 76 11.32 19.59 -5.27
N ILE A 77 10.20 18.88 -5.44
CA ILE A 77 9.07 18.98 -4.52
C ILE A 77 9.42 18.42 -3.15
N VAL A 78 10.10 17.26 -3.08
CA VAL A 78 10.53 16.69 -1.80
C VAL A 78 11.52 17.62 -1.09
N SER A 79 12.45 18.23 -1.83
CA SER A 79 13.37 19.23 -1.27
C SER A 79 12.59 20.43 -0.73
N ALA A 80 11.67 20.99 -1.51
CA ALA A 80 10.82 22.12 -1.10
C ALA A 80 10.00 21.82 0.16
N MET A 81 9.37 20.64 0.23
CA MET A 81 8.63 20.17 1.40
C MET A 81 9.54 20.02 2.64
N SER A 82 10.81 19.65 2.46
CA SER A 82 11.76 19.52 3.57
C SER A 82 12.18 20.86 4.18
N PHE A 83 12.17 21.95 3.38
CA PHE A 83 12.36 23.31 3.89
C PHE A 83 11.11 23.87 4.59
N GLY A 84 9.93 23.30 4.32
CA GLY A 84 8.63 23.81 4.73
C GLY A 84 8.16 24.95 3.82
N GLY A 85 6.98 24.81 3.23
CA GLY A 85 6.42 25.77 2.27
C GLY A 85 6.23 27.18 2.84
N GLY A 86 6.09 27.30 4.16
CA GLY A 86 6.04 28.59 4.84
C GLY A 86 7.34 29.38 4.78
N ALA A 87 8.50 28.71 4.65
CA ALA A 87 9.79 29.37 4.50
C ALA A 87 10.00 29.96 3.08
N LEU A 88 9.23 29.47 2.10
CA LEU A 88 9.27 29.91 0.72
C LEU A 88 8.41 31.14 0.47
N ILE A 89 7.50 31.49 1.38
CA ILE A 89 6.64 32.66 1.27
C ILE A 89 7.18 33.73 2.23
N SER A 90 7.52 34.89 1.68
CA SER A 90 7.96 36.05 2.47
C SER A 90 6.75 36.72 3.12
N PRO A 91 6.88 37.25 4.36
CA PRO A 91 5.84 38.05 4.98
C PRO A 91 5.41 39.21 4.07
N ALA A 92 4.11 39.47 3.99
CA ALA A 92 3.53 40.35 2.99
C ALA A 92 4.18 41.75 2.96
N SER A 93 4.86 42.08 1.85
CA SER A 93 5.19 43.46 1.47
C SER A 93 4.05 44.10 0.68
N LYS A 94 3.90 45.43 0.73
CA LYS A 94 2.90 46.15 -0.07
C LYS A 94 3.13 45.87 -1.57
N GLY A 95 2.05 45.56 -2.31
CA GLY A 95 2.08 45.38 -3.77
C GLY A 95 2.27 43.95 -4.27
N ILE A 96 2.25 42.94 -3.40
CA ILE A 96 2.33 41.52 -3.81
C ILE A 96 1.05 41.09 -4.56
N LYS A 97 1.21 40.43 -5.70
CA LYS A 97 0.11 39.77 -6.42
C LYS A 97 -0.32 38.50 -5.71
N SER A 98 -1.62 38.21 -5.75
CA SER A 98 -2.14 36.95 -5.21
C SER A 98 -1.63 35.76 -6.04
N MET A 99 -1.11 34.75 -5.37
CA MET A 99 -0.84 33.46 -6.02
C MET A 99 -2.13 32.85 -6.60
N PRO A 100 -2.03 32.02 -7.66
CA PRO A 100 -3.15 31.21 -8.12
C PRO A 100 -3.74 30.36 -6.99
N ARG A 101 -4.98 29.91 -7.19
CA ARG A 101 -5.62 28.97 -6.25
C ARG A 101 -5.15 27.55 -6.57
N PHE A 102 -4.48 26.92 -5.61
CA PHE A 102 -4.04 25.54 -5.68
C PHE A 102 -4.89 24.67 -4.74
N LYS A 103 -4.93 23.37 -5.02
CA LYS A 103 -5.63 22.42 -4.14
C LYS A 103 -4.82 22.05 -2.91
N ASP A 104 -3.50 22.02 -3.07
CA ASP A 104 -2.55 21.63 -2.03
C ASP A 104 -1.17 22.26 -2.24
N ASP A 105 -0.28 22.04 -1.27
CA ASP A 105 1.06 22.61 -1.29
C ASP A 105 1.94 21.97 -2.38
N VAL A 106 1.70 20.73 -2.80
CA VAL A 106 2.47 20.12 -3.90
C VAL A 106 2.24 20.86 -5.23
N GLU A 107 1.00 21.22 -5.54
CA GLU A 107 0.68 22.04 -6.72
C GLU A 107 1.29 23.44 -6.61
N ALA A 108 1.18 24.08 -5.45
CA ALA A 108 1.75 25.41 -5.22
C ALA A 108 3.29 25.40 -5.39
N LEU A 109 3.97 24.44 -4.77
CA LEU A 109 5.42 24.28 -4.85
C LEU A 109 5.89 23.97 -6.27
N SER A 110 5.15 23.11 -6.99
CA SER A 110 5.41 22.83 -8.40
C SER A 110 5.35 24.08 -9.24
N TRP A 111 4.30 24.89 -9.06
CA TRP A 111 4.16 26.15 -9.79
C TRP A 111 5.27 27.15 -9.45
N MET A 112 5.64 27.28 -8.18
CA MET A 112 6.74 28.17 -7.75
C MET A 112 8.07 27.73 -8.37
N CYS A 113 8.44 26.46 -8.23
CA CYS A 113 9.67 25.91 -8.80
C CYS A 113 9.71 26.06 -10.32
N PHE A 114 8.62 25.73 -11.01
CA PHE A 114 8.54 25.82 -12.47
C PHE A 114 8.77 27.24 -12.97
N ASN A 115 8.03 28.22 -12.45
CA ASN A 115 8.15 29.61 -12.90
C ASN A 115 9.52 30.19 -12.55
N TYR A 116 10.07 29.86 -11.38
CA TYR A 116 11.40 30.30 -11.00
C TYR A 116 12.50 29.77 -11.94
N ILE A 117 12.45 28.48 -12.27
CA ILE A 117 13.42 27.84 -13.17
C ILE A 117 13.26 28.37 -14.59
N LYS A 118 12.02 28.48 -15.09
CA LYS A 118 11.71 29.00 -16.43
C LYS A 118 12.21 30.43 -16.63
N LEU A 119 12.18 31.25 -15.59
CA LEU A 119 12.60 32.65 -15.60
C LEU A 119 14.06 32.86 -15.17
N ASN A 120 14.84 31.80 -15.02
CA ASN A 120 16.25 31.85 -14.57
C ASN A 120 17.22 32.51 -15.58
N LYS A 121 16.71 32.99 -16.73
CA LYS A 121 17.47 33.77 -17.72
C LYS A 121 17.31 35.28 -17.40
N GLY A 122 18.32 35.88 -16.78
CA GLY A 122 18.35 37.32 -16.44
C GLY A 122 17.76 37.65 -15.07
N THR A 123 17.04 38.78 -14.95
CA THR A 123 16.40 39.24 -13.69
C THR A 123 15.00 38.65 -13.45
N GLY A 124 14.45 37.91 -14.42
CA GLY A 124 13.05 37.50 -14.41
C GLY A 124 12.63 36.64 -13.20
N ASN A 125 13.53 35.82 -12.65
CA ASN A 125 13.25 35.03 -11.45
C ASN A 125 13.11 35.88 -10.18
N SER A 126 13.89 36.96 -10.07
CA SER A 126 13.82 37.92 -8.97
C SER A 126 12.53 38.73 -9.05
N ASP A 127 12.19 39.19 -10.26
CA ASP A 127 10.95 39.95 -10.50
C ASP A 127 9.73 39.09 -10.17
N PHE A 128 9.71 37.83 -10.60
CA PHE A 128 8.69 36.85 -10.23
C PHE A 128 8.59 36.65 -8.71
N CYS A 129 9.73 36.44 -8.05
CA CYS A 129 9.74 36.24 -6.60
C CYS A 129 9.21 37.46 -5.84
N GLN A 130 9.64 38.66 -6.24
CA GLN A 130 9.16 39.90 -5.65
C GLN A 130 7.67 40.11 -5.90
N GLU A 131 7.19 39.82 -7.12
CA GLU A 131 5.80 39.97 -7.52
C GLU A 131 4.85 39.11 -6.67
N TYR A 132 5.22 37.85 -6.38
CA TYR A 132 4.39 36.91 -5.62
C TYR A 132 4.79 36.76 -4.15
N GLY A 133 5.76 37.54 -3.67
CA GLY A 133 6.27 37.46 -2.31
C GLY A 133 6.96 36.12 -2.00
N ILE A 134 7.64 35.52 -2.97
CA ILE A 134 8.38 34.27 -2.81
C ILE A 134 9.82 34.58 -2.37
N ASN A 135 10.34 33.79 -1.44
CA ASN A 135 11.72 33.88 -0.98
C ASN A 135 12.68 33.27 -2.01
N ALA A 136 13.21 34.09 -2.92
CA ALA A 136 14.14 33.67 -3.97
C ALA A 136 15.36 32.92 -3.44
N LYS A 137 15.89 33.33 -2.28
CA LYS A 137 17.04 32.66 -1.66
C LYS A 137 16.68 31.24 -1.24
N ALA A 138 15.55 31.06 -0.55
CA ALA A 138 15.11 29.73 -0.14
C ALA A 138 14.80 28.83 -1.35
N LEU A 139 14.18 29.36 -2.40
CA LEU A 139 13.89 28.60 -3.61
C LEU A 139 15.17 28.18 -4.37
N LYS A 140 16.20 29.04 -4.37
CA LYS A 140 17.54 28.68 -4.87
C LYS A 140 18.15 27.52 -4.06
N GLU A 141 18.06 27.57 -2.73
CA GLU A 141 18.56 26.48 -1.87
C GLU A 141 17.81 25.17 -2.09
N VAL A 142 16.49 25.21 -2.31
CA VAL A 142 15.69 24.02 -2.70
C VAL A 142 16.24 23.37 -3.97
N ILE A 143 16.55 24.17 -5.00
CA ILE A 143 17.10 23.65 -6.26
C ILE A 143 18.50 23.05 -6.05
N LEU A 144 19.35 23.72 -5.27
CA LEU A 144 20.68 23.22 -4.93
C LEU A 144 20.60 21.90 -4.13
N GLN A 145 19.68 21.79 -3.17
CA GLN A 145 19.43 20.56 -2.42
C GLN A 145 18.97 19.44 -3.35
N ALA A 146 18.02 19.70 -4.25
CA ALA A 146 17.54 18.72 -5.22
C ALA A 146 18.67 18.20 -6.14
N GLN A 147 19.56 19.09 -6.60
CA GLN A 147 20.76 18.74 -7.36
C GLN A 147 21.73 17.87 -6.55
N GLN A 148 21.98 18.23 -5.29
CA GLN A 148 22.85 17.45 -4.41
C GLN A 148 22.29 16.04 -4.17
N ILE A 149 21.00 15.94 -3.86
CA ILE A 149 20.33 14.65 -3.66
C ILE A 149 20.39 13.82 -4.93
N TYR A 150 20.13 14.43 -6.10
CA TYR A 150 20.25 13.74 -7.39
C TYR A 150 21.63 13.11 -7.58
N ASN A 151 22.70 13.87 -7.32
CA ASN A 151 24.06 13.37 -7.47
C ASN A 151 24.34 12.21 -6.51
N ILE A 152 23.89 12.31 -5.26
CA ILE A 152 24.03 11.25 -4.26
C ILE A 152 23.26 10.00 -4.66
N VAL A 153 22.01 10.16 -5.12
CA VAL A 153 21.18 9.05 -5.58
C VAL A 153 21.82 8.38 -6.79
N ARG A 154 22.27 9.16 -7.77
CA ARG A 154 22.95 8.64 -8.97
C ARG A 154 24.18 7.82 -8.59
N ILE A 155 25.02 8.31 -7.68
CA ILE A 155 26.23 7.60 -7.25
C ILE A 155 25.89 6.30 -6.51
N ASN A 156 24.98 6.36 -5.54
CA ASN A 156 24.68 5.22 -4.67
C ASN A 156 23.79 4.15 -5.34
N PHE A 157 22.97 4.54 -6.32
CA PHE A 157 21.97 3.66 -6.94
C PHE A 157 22.19 3.41 -8.44
N ALA A 158 23.32 3.84 -9.02
CA ALA A 158 23.64 3.63 -10.45
C ALA A 158 23.52 2.16 -10.92
N HIS A 159 23.79 1.20 -10.05
CA HIS A 159 23.75 -0.22 -10.37
C HIS A 159 22.32 -0.81 -10.34
N ILE A 160 21.34 -0.08 -9.81
CA ILE A 160 19.95 -0.51 -9.64
C ILE A 160 19.02 0.27 -10.56
N LEU A 161 19.31 1.56 -10.77
CA LEU A 161 18.45 2.49 -11.47
C LEU A 161 19.19 3.05 -12.69
N ASP A 162 18.57 2.91 -13.86
CA ASP A 162 19.01 3.57 -15.10
C ASP A 162 18.63 5.05 -15.05
N ILE A 163 19.31 5.80 -14.18
CA ILE A 163 19.09 7.23 -14.00
C ILE A 163 19.87 7.96 -15.10
N LYS A 164 19.14 8.39 -16.13
CA LYS A 164 19.70 9.24 -17.19
C LYS A 164 20.38 10.46 -16.61
N GLN A 165 21.52 10.83 -17.18
CA GLN A 165 22.20 12.06 -16.80
C GLN A 165 21.25 13.25 -16.98
N LEU A 166 21.04 13.95 -15.88
CA LEU A 166 20.13 15.07 -15.79
C LEU A 166 20.91 16.36 -15.96
N ASP A 167 20.55 17.13 -16.98
CA ASP A 167 21.01 18.50 -17.13
C ASP A 167 20.05 19.45 -16.42
N TRP A 168 20.49 19.96 -15.27
CA TRP A 168 19.74 20.92 -14.47
C TRP A 168 19.76 22.35 -15.06
N GLN A 169 20.55 22.58 -16.11
CA GLN A 169 20.62 23.84 -16.83
C GLN A 169 19.64 23.89 -18.02
N MET A 170 19.11 22.75 -18.45
CA MET A 170 18.06 22.70 -19.48
C MET A 170 16.70 23.15 -18.93
N ASP A 171 15.86 23.67 -19.83
CA ASP A 171 14.49 24.08 -19.50
C ASP A 171 13.70 22.84 -19.00
N ILE A 172 13.51 22.74 -17.69
CA ILE A 172 12.69 21.69 -17.08
C ILE A 172 11.25 21.91 -17.54
N LEU A 173 10.68 20.91 -18.23
CA LEU A 173 9.28 20.92 -18.66
C LEU A 173 8.36 20.93 -17.44
N GLU A 174 7.21 21.58 -17.58
CA GLU A 174 6.15 21.55 -16.57
C GLU A 174 5.76 20.09 -16.27
N PRO A 175 5.59 19.69 -14.99
CA PRO A 175 5.29 18.31 -14.69
C PRO A 175 3.90 17.97 -15.20
N SER A 176 3.76 16.78 -15.78
CA SER A 176 2.46 16.26 -16.15
C SER A 176 1.60 16.00 -14.91
N LEU A 177 0.28 15.92 -15.11
CA LEU A 177 -0.66 15.57 -14.03
C LEU A 177 -0.35 14.20 -13.43
N ASP A 178 0.12 13.24 -14.24
CA ASP A 178 0.50 11.90 -13.79
C ASP A 178 1.77 11.94 -12.92
N GLN A 179 2.74 12.80 -13.26
CA GLN A 179 3.93 13.00 -12.42
C GLN A 179 3.57 13.62 -11.07
N LEU A 180 2.73 14.67 -11.07
CA LEU A 180 2.25 15.27 -9.82
C LEU A 180 1.48 14.26 -8.99
N LYS A 181 0.60 13.47 -9.61
CA LYS A 181 -0.14 12.40 -8.91
C LYS A 181 0.81 11.39 -8.27
N LEU A 182 1.82 10.92 -9.00
CA LEU A 182 2.83 9.99 -8.49
C LEU A 182 3.61 10.58 -7.31
N ILE A 183 4.02 11.85 -7.39
CA ILE A 183 4.71 12.56 -6.30
C ILE A 183 3.81 12.68 -5.07
N LYS A 184 2.54 13.06 -5.25
CA LYS A 184 1.55 13.14 -4.16
C LYS A 184 1.34 11.78 -3.50
N GLU A 185 1.15 10.70 -4.28
CA GLU A 185 1.03 9.33 -3.75
C GLU A 185 2.26 8.90 -2.94
N ALA A 186 3.47 9.22 -3.42
CA ALA A 186 4.71 8.91 -2.71
C ALA A 186 4.82 9.69 -1.39
N LEU A 187 4.46 10.97 -1.37
CA LEU A 187 4.45 11.78 -0.16
C LEU A 187 3.38 11.31 0.84
N VAL A 188 2.16 11.01 0.38
CA VAL A 188 1.08 10.45 1.22
C VAL A 188 1.53 9.14 1.88
N GLU A 189 2.22 8.26 1.16
CA GLU A 189 2.76 7.03 1.75
C GLU A 189 3.78 7.30 2.87
N CYS A 190 4.52 8.39 2.78
CA CYS A 190 5.58 8.75 3.72
C CYS A 190 5.12 9.62 4.88
N LEU A 191 3.94 10.25 4.75
CA LEU A 191 3.27 11.07 5.76
C LEU A 191 2.02 10.37 6.31
N ILE A 192 1.95 9.05 6.20
CA ILE A 192 0.79 8.25 6.64
C ILE A 192 0.59 8.30 8.17
N ASP A 193 1.59 8.71 8.93
CA ASP A 193 1.50 9.03 10.36
C ASP A 193 0.82 10.37 10.66
N LYS A 194 0.66 11.24 9.64
CA LYS A 194 0.17 12.62 9.75
C LYS A 194 -1.07 12.83 8.89
N VAL A 195 -2.12 12.07 9.19
CA VAL A 195 -3.42 12.17 8.50
C VAL A 195 -4.36 13.02 9.34
N SER A 196 -5.12 13.88 8.68
CA SER A 196 -6.16 14.67 9.30
C SER A 196 -7.47 14.56 8.53
N ILE A 197 -8.59 14.45 9.24
CA ILE A 197 -9.91 14.20 8.66
C ILE A 197 -10.90 15.24 9.15
N LEU A 198 -11.67 15.79 8.21
CA LEU A 198 -12.72 16.76 8.50
C LEU A 198 -13.94 16.05 9.09
N SER A 199 -14.28 16.40 10.33
CA SER A 199 -15.46 15.92 11.06
C SER A 199 -16.10 17.10 11.79
N ASN A 200 -17.41 17.29 11.63
CA ASN A 200 -18.15 18.40 12.27
C ASN A 200 -17.55 19.80 12.02
N ASN A 201 -17.06 20.08 10.80
CA ASN A 201 -16.34 21.32 10.41
C ASN A 201 -14.97 21.55 11.06
N GLU A 202 -14.45 20.57 11.80
CA GLU A 202 -13.13 20.63 12.43
C GLU A 202 -12.27 19.48 11.93
N TYR A 203 -10.95 19.67 11.89
CA TYR A 203 -10.04 18.60 11.52
C TYR A 203 -9.53 17.89 12.76
N ILE A 204 -9.64 16.56 12.75
CA ILE A 204 -9.09 15.66 13.77
C ILE A 204 -7.81 15.04 13.20
N SER A 205 -6.70 15.24 13.90
CA SER A 205 -5.36 14.77 13.49
C SER A 205 -4.94 13.49 14.20
N SER A 206 -4.26 12.60 13.48
CA SER A 206 -3.65 11.37 14.02
C SER A 206 -2.61 11.59 15.09
N GLU A 207 -1.92 12.73 15.09
CA GLU A 207 -0.94 13.11 16.13
C GLU A 207 -1.62 13.66 17.39
N MET A 208 -2.92 13.96 17.33
CA MET A 208 -3.73 14.45 18.44
C MET A 208 -4.96 13.54 18.67
N PRO A 209 -4.76 12.24 18.96
CA PRO A 209 -5.82 11.24 18.96
C PRO A 209 -6.93 11.47 20.00
N ASN A 210 -6.64 12.25 21.06
CA ASN A 210 -7.62 12.57 22.09
C ASN A 210 -8.57 13.73 21.70
N GLY A 211 -8.42 14.31 20.50
CA GLY A 211 -9.36 15.31 19.97
C GLY A 211 -9.47 16.60 20.78
N VAL A 212 -8.55 16.86 21.71
CA VAL A 212 -8.63 18.00 22.64
C VAL A 212 -8.48 19.34 21.90
N ASN A 213 -7.79 19.35 20.76
CA ASN A 213 -7.60 20.53 19.94
C ASN A 213 -7.94 20.24 18.47
N ALA A 214 -8.87 21.01 17.91
CA ALA A 214 -9.07 21.06 16.46
C ALA A 214 -7.80 21.59 15.80
N VAL A 215 -7.35 20.93 14.74
CA VAL A 215 -6.30 21.47 13.86
C VAL A 215 -6.96 22.24 12.70
N HIS A 216 -6.28 23.24 12.17
CA HIS A 216 -6.84 24.11 11.14
C HIS A 216 -6.00 24.10 9.88
N LEU A 217 -6.66 24.23 8.73
CA LEU A 217 -5.98 24.47 7.47
C LEU A 217 -5.28 25.85 7.46
N PRO A 218 -4.21 26.00 6.68
CA PRO A 218 -3.74 27.31 6.26
C PRO A 218 -4.89 28.15 5.68
N VAL A 219 -4.85 29.47 5.90
CA VAL A 219 -5.90 30.40 5.45
C VAL A 219 -6.18 30.26 3.96
N MET A 220 -5.14 30.04 3.15
CA MET A 220 -5.26 29.85 1.69
C MET A 220 -6.13 28.65 1.28
N TYR A 221 -6.20 27.61 2.12
CA TYR A 221 -6.96 26.39 1.85
C TYR A 221 -8.27 26.29 2.64
N SER A 222 -8.53 27.22 3.56
CA SER A 222 -9.69 27.21 4.47
C SER A 222 -11.06 27.08 3.78
N LYS A 223 -11.17 27.54 2.52
CA LYS A 223 -12.40 27.45 1.72
C LYS A 223 -12.57 26.12 0.98
N LEU A 224 -11.50 25.35 0.79
CA LEU A 224 -11.56 24.08 0.05
C LEU A 224 -12.21 22.97 0.87
N LYS A 225 -11.93 22.95 2.18
CA LYS A 225 -12.45 21.94 3.13
C LYS A 225 -12.36 20.48 2.60
N PRO A 226 -11.17 20.02 2.13
CA PRO A 226 -10.99 18.63 1.72
C PRO A 226 -11.34 17.66 2.86
N LYS A 227 -12.01 16.55 2.55
CA LYS A 227 -12.45 15.57 3.55
C LYS A 227 -11.27 14.96 4.33
N MET A 228 -10.17 14.73 3.65
CA MET A 228 -8.98 14.08 4.20
C MET A 228 -7.72 14.73 3.62
N ILE A 229 -6.73 14.95 4.47
CA ILE A 229 -5.44 15.50 4.09
C ILE A 229 -4.32 14.76 4.81
N VAL A 230 -3.15 14.73 4.20
CA VAL A 230 -1.90 14.53 4.94
C VAL A 230 -1.22 15.88 5.10
N TYR A 231 -0.42 16.03 6.15
CA TYR A 231 0.34 17.24 6.41
C TYR A 231 1.74 16.88 6.89
N ASN A 232 2.66 17.84 6.88
CA ASN A 232 4.03 17.62 7.32
C ASN A 232 4.27 18.11 8.76
N TYR A 233 3.80 19.32 9.06
CA TYR A 233 3.98 19.96 10.36
C TYR A 233 2.68 20.47 10.96
N LEU A 234 2.64 20.51 12.29
CA LEU A 234 1.68 21.27 13.06
C LEU A 234 2.42 22.48 13.65
N ILE A 235 1.94 23.68 13.33
CA ILE A 235 2.46 24.93 13.88
C ILE A 235 1.46 25.45 14.90
N GLU A 236 1.92 25.62 16.14
CA GLU A 236 1.18 26.35 17.14
C GLU A 236 1.27 27.86 16.87
N THR A 237 0.10 28.49 16.71
CA THR A 237 -0.05 29.95 16.67
C THR A 237 -0.80 30.38 17.92
N GLN A 238 -0.79 31.68 18.24
CA GLN A 238 -1.34 32.22 19.49
C GLN A 238 -2.74 31.68 19.87
N ASP A 239 -3.59 31.42 18.87
CA ASP A 239 -4.97 30.98 19.11
C ASP A 239 -5.29 29.56 18.62
N ARG A 240 -4.42 28.97 17.77
CA ARG A 240 -4.78 27.80 16.96
C ARG A 240 -3.57 26.97 16.55
N ILE A 241 -3.78 25.66 16.40
CA ILE A 241 -2.82 24.76 15.77
C ILE A 241 -3.16 24.67 14.28
N ARG A 242 -2.18 24.96 13.42
CA ARG A 242 -2.35 24.93 11.96
C ARG A 242 -1.50 23.86 11.33
N MET A 243 -2.07 23.14 10.37
CA MET A 243 -1.36 22.21 9.51
C MET A 243 -0.53 22.98 8.48
N GLN A 244 0.63 22.45 8.12
CA GLN A 244 1.52 23.00 7.09
C GLN A 244 1.95 21.89 6.12
N ASP A 245 2.20 22.28 4.87
CA ASP A 245 2.60 21.41 3.77
C ASP A 245 1.56 20.30 3.57
N ILE A 246 0.33 20.75 3.34
CA ILE A 246 -0.83 19.87 3.19
C ILE A 246 -0.85 19.25 1.80
N ILE A 247 -1.33 18.00 1.74
CA ILE A 247 -1.58 17.28 0.49
C ILE A 247 -2.98 16.70 0.59
N GLU A 248 -3.83 17.01 -0.39
CA GLU A 248 -5.16 16.43 -0.48
C GLU A 248 -5.05 14.93 -0.78
N THR A 249 -5.88 14.12 -0.11
CA THR A 249 -5.93 12.67 -0.33
C THR A 249 -7.34 12.15 -0.07
N ASP A 250 -7.56 10.87 -0.34
CA ASP A 250 -8.83 10.20 -0.10
C ASP A 250 -8.66 8.82 0.55
N GLU A 251 -9.80 8.24 0.95
CA GLU A 251 -9.86 6.92 1.58
C GLU A 251 -9.34 5.80 0.66
N ALA A 252 -9.50 5.95 -0.67
CA ALA A 252 -9.07 4.95 -1.63
C ALA A 252 -7.54 4.90 -1.71
N ASN A 253 -6.89 6.07 -1.79
CA ASN A 253 -5.44 6.20 -1.79
C ASN A 253 -4.83 5.65 -0.48
N LEU A 254 -5.39 6.02 0.68
CA LEU A 254 -4.89 5.48 1.96
C LEU A 254 -5.08 3.96 2.06
N SER A 255 -6.21 3.44 1.57
CA SER A 255 -6.53 2.02 1.68
C SER A 255 -5.55 1.12 0.90
N ILE A 256 -4.91 1.60 -0.17
CA ILE A 256 -3.96 0.77 -0.93
C ILE A 256 -2.55 0.74 -0.32
N LEU A 257 -2.25 1.61 0.66
CA LEU A 257 -0.94 1.70 1.27
C LEU A 257 -0.58 0.45 2.09
N LYS A 258 0.70 0.06 2.00
CA LYS A 258 1.28 -1.02 2.81
C LYS A 258 1.91 -0.42 4.07
N SER A 259 1.07 0.00 5.00
CA SER A 259 1.48 0.59 6.28
C SER A 259 0.91 -0.20 7.46
N PRO A 260 1.65 -0.36 8.58
CA PRO A 260 1.08 -0.92 9.81
C PRO A 260 -0.02 -0.04 10.42
N LEU A 261 -0.12 1.24 10.00
CA LEU A 261 -1.20 2.14 10.40
C LEU A 261 -2.49 1.92 9.60
N VAL A 262 -2.43 1.20 8.49
CA VAL A 262 -3.59 0.87 7.64
C VAL A 262 -3.86 -0.62 7.75
N VAL A 263 -4.88 -0.98 8.53
CA VAL A 263 -5.16 -2.35 8.93
C VAL A 263 -6.41 -2.90 8.24
N SER A 264 -6.30 -4.09 7.66
CA SER A 264 -7.44 -4.90 7.23
C SER A 264 -8.09 -5.58 8.44
N LYS A 265 -9.32 -5.20 8.81
CA LYS A 265 -10.01 -5.86 9.94
C LYS A 265 -10.94 -6.98 9.49
N GLU A 266 -11.57 -6.83 8.33
CA GLU A 266 -12.69 -7.70 7.92
C GLU A 266 -12.57 -8.08 6.45
N PHE A 267 -12.88 -9.34 6.12
CA PHE A 267 -13.09 -9.76 4.74
C PHE A 267 -14.51 -9.41 4.28
N ILE A 268 -14.60 -8.91 3.07
CA ILE A 268 -15.86 -8.77 2.35
C ILE A 268 -16.20 -10.11 1.70
N LYS A 269 -17.46 -10.53 1.85
CA LYS A 269 -17.96 -11.81 1.31
C LYS A 269 -18.26 -11.75 -0.19
N ASP A 270 -18.65 -10.57 -0.67
CA ASP A 270 -19.00 -10.31 -2.07
C ASP A 270 -18.29 -9.05 -2.57
N PRO A 271 -17.40 -9.14 -3.57
CA PRO A 271 -17.12 -10.32 -4.40
C PRO A 271 -16.39 -11.46 -3.67
N LYS A 272 -16.67 -12.70 -4.10
CA LYS A 272 -16.05 -13.92 -3.56
C LYS A 272 -14.53 -13.93 -3.76
N PRO A 273 -13.76 -14.59 -2.88
CA PRO A 273 -12.32 -14.77 -3.07
C PRO A 273 -12.04 -15.61 -4.32
N VAL A 274 -10.96 -15.28 -5.03
CA VAL A 274 -10.57 -15.93 -6.29
C VAL A 274 -9.09 -16.30 -6.23
N TYR A 275 -8.77 -17.53 -6.63
CA TYR A 275 -7.38 -17.93 -6.82
C TYR A 275 -6.87 -17.47 -8.19
N CYS A 276 -5.73 -16.77 -8.20
CA CYS A 276 -5.14 -16.20 -9.41
C CYS A 276 -3.88 -16.99 -9.81
N LEU A 277 -3.97 -17.74 -10.91
CA LEU A 277 -2.89 -18.57 -11.45
C LEU A 277 -1.62 -17.77 -11.75
N GLN A 278 -1.74 -16.57 -12.33
CA GLN A 278 -0.59 -15.73 -12.69
C GLN A 278 0.26 -15.34 -11.49
N THR A 279 -0.38 -15.07 -10.35
CA THR A 279 0.31 -14.66 -9.13
C THR A 279 0.54 -15.81 -8.16
N ASP A 280 0.02 -17.02 -8.46
CA ASP A 280 -0.05 -18.17 -7.56
C ASP A 280 -0.54 -17.83 -6.14
N ASN A 281 -1.60 -17.02 -6.03
CA ASN A 281 -2.10 -16.54 -4.75
C ASN A 281 -3.63 -16.39 -4.77
N VAL A 282 -4.25 -16.53 -3.61
CA VAL A 282 -5.66 -16.18 -3.41
C VAL A 282 -5.81 -14.70 -3.18
N HIS A 283 -6.76 -14.10 -3.89
CA HIS A 283 -7.15 -12.71 -3.73
C HIS A 283 -8.53 -12.62 -3.09
N ALA A 284 -8.69 -11.70 -2.16
CA ALA A 284 -9.97 -11.40 -1.52
C ALA A 284 -10.10 -9.90 -1.30
N TYR A 285 -11.31 -9.45 -0.99
CA TYR A 285 -11.58 -8.05 -0.69
C TYR A 285 -11.67 -7.88 0.81
N VAL A 286 -11.02 -6.84 1.31
CA VAL A 286 -11.02 -6.51 2.73
C VAL A 286 -11.41 -5.07 2.94
N LYS A 287 -12.13 -4.86 4.04
CA LYS A 287 -12.40 -3.55 4.59
C LYS A 287 -11.19 -3.11 5.40
N LYS A 288 -10.76 -1.87 5.21
CA LYS A 288 -9.55 -1.33 5.83
C LYS A 288 -9.88 -0.17 6.77
N TRP A 289 -8.98 0.05 7.73
CA TRP A 289 -9.08 1.12 8.70
C TRP A 289 -7.76 1.85 8.81
N TYR A 290 -7.83 3.17 8.94
CA TYR A 290 -6.72 3.96 9.42
C TYR A 290 -6.73 3.92 10.95
N SER A 291 -5.79 3.17 11.51
CA SER A 291 -5.78 2.80 12.91
C SER A 291 -5.66 3.99 13.88
N PRO A 292 -4.80 5.00 13.64
CA PRO A 292 -4.61 6.12 14.58
C PRO A 292 -5.89 6.91 14.89
N LEU A 293 -6.80 7.02 13.93
CA LEU A 293 -8.10 7.70 14.12
C LEU A 293 -9.28 6.72 14.20
N ASN A 294 -9.01 5.42 14.10
CA ASN A 294 -10.02 4.35 14.00
C ASN A 294 -11.08 4.62 12.92
N ILE A 295 -10.68 5.20 11.79
CA ILE A 295 -11.59 5.54 10.69
C ILE A 295 -11.58 4.44 9.64
N GLU A 296 -12.78 4.08 9.19
CA GLU A 296 -12.99 3.16 8.09
C GLU A 296 -12.51 3.78 6.77
N LEU A 297 -11.84 2.97 5.96
CA LEU A 297 -11.34 3.31 4.64
C LEU A 297 -12.02 2.45 3.57
N HIS A 298 -11.65 2.68 2.31
CA HIS A 298 -12.18 1.94 1.18
C HIS A 298 -11.89 0.44 1.23
N VAL A 299 -12.77 -0.35 0.62
CA VAL A 299 -12.58 -1.80 0.42
C VAL A 299 -11.52 -2.02 -0.65
N THR A 300 -10.52 -2.84 -0.37
CA THR A 300 -9.44 -3.12 -1.32
C THR A 300 -9.22 -4.60 -1.52
N ARG A 301 -8.75 -4.94 -2.71
CA ARG A 301 -8.29 -6.30 -3.03
C ARG A 301 -6.91 -6.52 -2.41
N ILE A 302 -6.75 -7.62 -1.68
CA ILE A 302 -5.48 -8.06 -1.12
C ILE A 302 -5.15 -9.48 -1.54
N SER A 303 -3.85 -9.80 -1.55
CA SER A 303 -3.40 -11.19 -1.54
C SER A 303 -3.52 -11.74 -0.11
N VAL A 304 -4.26 -12.84 0.02
CA VAL A 304 -4.47 -13.51 1.29
C VAL A 304 -3.26 -14.37 1.61
N GLY A 305 -2.72 -14.26 2.84
CA GLY A 305 -1.56 -15.04 3.24
C GLY A 305 -1.76 -16.55 3.10
N ASN A 306 -0.73 -17.26 2.66
CA ASN A 306 -0.79 -18.71 2.34
C ASN A 306 -1.20 -19.61 3.51
N ARG A 307 -1.01 -19.16 4.75
CA ARG A 307 -1.43 -19.89 5.96
C ARG A 307 -2.86 -19.60 6.38
N HIS A 308 -3.51 -18.63 5.74
CA HIS A 308 -4.86 -18.22 6.09
C HIS A 308 -5.87 -19.29 5.65
N PRO A 309 -6.83 -19.68 6.50
CA PRO A 309 -7.85 -20.67 6.15
C PRO A 309 -8.64 -20.32 4.88
N LEU A 310 -8.94 -19.04 4.67
CA LEU A 310 -9.55 -18.54 3.42
C LEU A 310 -8.72 -18.87 2.18
N ALA A 311 -7.39 -18.71 2.24
CA ALA A 311 -6.51 -19.02 1.11
C ALA A 311 -6.53 -20.52 0.80
N ILE A 312 -6.35 -21.35 1.84
CA ILE A 312 -6.34 -22.82 1.69
C ILE A 312 -7.68 -23.33 1.14
N LYS A 313 -8.80 -22.88 1.71
CA LYS A 313 -10.15 -23.29 1.28
C LYS A 313 -10.47 -22.82 -0.13
N THR A 314 -10.09 -21.60 -0.51
CA THR A 314 -10.30 -21.07 -1.87
C THR A 314 -9.43 -21.79 -2.89
N PHE A 315 -8.18 -22.10 -2.54
CA PHE A 315 -7.31 -22.92 -3.40
C PHE A 315 -7.87 -24.32 -3.59
N ALA A 316 -8.28 -25.00 -2.52
CA ALA A 316 -8.90 -26.32 -2.58
C ALA A 316 -10.18 -26.32 -3.44
N GLN A 317 -11.00 -25.28 -3.33
CA GLN A 317 -12.16 -25.08 -4.20
C GLN A 317 -11.74 -25.01 -5.67
N HIS A 318 -10.79 -24.16 -6.03
CA HIS A 318 -10.34 -24.03 -7.42
C HIS A 318 -9.68 -25.31 -7.93
N PHE A 319 -8.92 -26.00 -7.08
CA PHE A 319 -8.32 -27.30 -7.39
C PHE A 319 -9.39 -28.34 -7.72
N CYS A 320 -10.38 -28.53 -6.83
CA CYS A 320 -11.41 -29.55 -7.01
C CYS A 320 -12.25 -29.32 -8.26
N PHE A 321 -12.46 -28.07 -8.65
CA PHE A 321 -13.24 -27.71 -9.82
C PHE A 321 -12.40 -27.63 -11.11
N GLY A 322 -11.14 -28.06 -11.09
CA GLY A 322 -10.26 -28.12 -12.26
C GLY A 322 -9.80 -26.76 -12.78
N LEU A 323 -9.83 -25.72 -11.95
CA LEU A 323 -9.36 -24.39 -12.31
C LEU A 323 -7.86 -24.20 -12.03
N VAL A 324 -7.23 -25.13 -11.32
CA VAL A 324 -5.77 -25.17 -11.11
C VAL A 324 -5.08 -26.14 -12.06
N TYR A 325 -5.71 -27.30 -12.26
CA TYR A 325 -5.29 -28.37 -13.16
C TYR A 325 -6.47 -28.77 -14.03
N GLU A 326 -6.37 -28.51 -15.33
CA GLU A 326 -7.48 -28.70 -16.29
C GLU A 326 -7.88 -30.17 -16.42
N GLU A 327 -6.96 -31.10 -16.15
CA GLU A 327 -7.19 -32.55 -16.16
C GLU A 327 -8.31 -32.95 -15.18
N LEU A 328 -8.58 -32.16 -14.14
CA LEU A 328 -9.66 -32.41 -13.18
C LEU A 328 -11.03 -31.91 -13.66
N LEU A 329 -11.11 -31.09 -14.72
CA LEU A 329 -12.37 -30.55 -15.23
C LEU A 329 -13.36 -31.64 -15.64
N LYS A 330 -12.86 -32.79 -16.13
CA LYS A 330 -13.72 -33.94 -16.49
C LYS A 330 -14.53 -34.49 -15.31
N PHE A 331 -14.07 -34.27 -14.08
CA PHE A 331 -14.74 -34.72 -12.85
C PHE A 331 -15.71 -33.69 -12.26
N LYS A 332 -15.71 -32.44 -12.75
CA LYS A 332 -16.49 -31.32 -12.17
C LYS A 332 -17.98 -31.65 -12.00
N LYS A 333 -18.60 -32.28 -13.01
CA LYS A 333 -20.03 -32.61 -12.99
C LYS A 333 -20.41 -33.72 -12.01
N PHE A 334 -19.42 -34.46 -11.51
CA PHE A 334 -19.61 -35.58 -10.59
C PHE A 334 -19.31 -35.19 -9.13
N LEU A 335 -18.96 -33.94 -8.84
CA LEU A 335 -18.72 -33.49 -7.46
C LEU A 335 -20.02 -33.48 -6.65
N ASN A 336 -20.04 -34.19 -5.52
CA ASN A 336 -21.09 -34.15 -4.51
C ASN A 336 -21.02 -32.92 -3.60
N VAL A 337 -20.12 -31.98 -3.90
CA VAL A 337 -19.92 -30.74 -3.15
C VAL A 337 -20.14 -29.54 -4.06
N THR A 338 -20.96 -28.59 -3.59
CA THR A 338 -21.17 -27.33 -4.31
C THR A 338 -19.94 -26.44 -4.20
N TRP A 339 -19.78 -25.51 -5.15
CA TRP A 339 -18.74 -24.48 -5.11
C TRP A 339 -18.69 -23.78 -3.74
N ASP A 340 -19.84 -23.33 -3.22
CA ASP A 340 -19.91 -22.58 -1.97
C ASP A 340 -19.66 -23.39 -0.70
N ALA A 341 -19.64 -24.72 -0.77
CA ALA A 341 -19.42 -25.58 0.40
C ALA A 341 -18.03 -25.37 1.02
N PHE A 342 -17.03 -25.03 0.21
CA PHE A 342 -15.65 -24.82 0.65
C PHE A 342 -15.49 -23.61 1.59
N LEU A 343 -16.34 -22.59 1.43
CA LEU A 343 -16.25 -21.33 2.19
C LEU A 343 -17.22 -21.28 3.38
N LYS A 344 -18.05 -22.32 3.57
CA LYS A 344 -18.95 -22.49 4.71
C LYS A 344 -18.26 -23.27 5.85
N PRO A 345 -18.85 -23.31 7.06
CA PRO A 345 -18.46 -24.28 8.08
C PRO A 345 -18.56 -25.70 7.54
N ILE A 346 -17.48 -26.48 7.70
CA ILE A 346 -17.40 -27.85 7.17
C ILE A 346 -17.55 -28.83 8.33
N PRO A 347 -18.51 -29.78 8.29
CA PRO A 347 -18.65 -30.80 9.31
C PRO A 347 -17.38 -31.64 9.42
N GLN A 348 -16.85 -31.82 10.63
CA GLN A 348 -15.54 -32.43 10.87
C GLN A 348 -15.39 -33.85 10.28
N LYS A 349 -16.48 -34.62 10.23
CA LYS A 349 -16.49 -36.00 9.72
C LYS A 349 -16.77 -36.10 8.21
N SER A 350 -16.94 -34.99 7.50
CA SER A 350 -17.26 -35.00 6.07
C SER A 350 -16.04 -35.33 5.19
N ASN A 351 -16.29 -35.82 3.97
CA ASN A 351 -15.23 -36.06 2.98
C ASN A 351 -14.49 -34.77 2.64
N LEU A 352 -15.21 -33.65 2.55
CA LEU A 352 -14.63 -32.33 2.33
C LEU A 352 -13.70 -31.91 3.48
N ALA A 353 -14.07 -32.17 4.73
CA ALA A 353 -13.20 -31.89 5.88
C ALA A 353 -11.87 -32.66 5.81
N ARG A 354 -11.90 -33.92 5.37
CA ARG A 354 -10.68 -34.74 5.22
C ARG A 354 -9.74 -34.17 4.16
N MET A 355 -10.29 -33.73 3.02
CA MET A 355 -9.51 -33.10 1.96
C MET A 355 -8.92 -31.74 2.39
N ILE A 356 -9.71 -30.88 3.04
CA ILE A 356 -9.20 -29.60 3.56
C ILE A 356 -8.14 -29.84 4.64
N ALA A 357 -8.35 -30.82 5.53
CA ALA A 357 -7.36 -31.20 6.54
C ALA A 357 -6.02 -31.61 5.92
N LEU A 358 -6.05 -32.36 4.81
CA LEU A 358 -4.85 -32.70 4.05
C LEU A 358 -4.13 -31.43 3.59
N PHE A 359 -4.84 -30.49 2.96
CA PHE A 359 -4.22 -29.26 2.45
C PHE A 359 -3.65 -28.40 3.59
N VAL A 360 -4.36 -28.30 4.72
CA VAL A 360 -3.90 -27.57 5.91
C VAL A 360 -2.63 -28.19 6.48
N SER A 361 -2.56 -29.53 6.59
CA SER A 361 -1.41 -30.23 7.18
C SER A 361 -0.10 -30.03 6.41
N TYR A 362 -0.18 -29.83 5.09
CA TYR A 362 0.96 -29.58 4.22
C TYR A 362 1.14 -28.10 3.82
N GLY A 363 0.28 -27.20 4.35
CA GLY A 363 0.32 -25.78 4.03
C GLY A 363 0.06 -25.48 2.56
N ILE A 364 -0.86 -26.22 1.93
CA ILE A 364 -1.20 -26.12 0.51
C ILE A 364 -2.28 -25.06 0.31
N SER A 365 -1.88 -23.91 -0.22
CA SER A 365 -2.77 -22.80 -0.59
C SER A 365 -2.46 -22.22 -1.96
N SER A 366 -1.56 -22.87 -2.70
CA SER A 366 -1.02 -22.40 -3.98
C SER A 366 -0.57 -23.59 -4.82
N LYS A 367 -0.48 -23.42 -6.13
CA LYS A 367 -0.01 -24.43 -7.08
C LYS A 367 1.43 -24.82 -6.76
N LYS A 368 2.32 -23.84 -6.53
CA LYS A 368 3.71 -24.12 -6.13
C LYS A 368 3.81 -24.90 -4.81
N ALA A 369 2.96 -24.57 -3.84
CA ALA A 369 2.92 -25.28 -2.56
C ALA A 369 2.39 -26.71 -2.72
N PHE A 370 1.42 -26.92 -3.61
CA PHE A 370 0.89 -28.23 -3.97
C PHE A 370 1.97 -29.09 -4.63
N GLU A 371 2.60 -28.60 -5.70
CA GLU A 371 3.63 -29.31 -6.47
C GLU A 371 4.81 -29.73 -5.59
N LYS A 372 5.28 -28.82 -4.72
CA LYS A 372 6.34 -29.11 -3.75
C LYS A 372 6.00 -30.26 -2.79
N ASN A 373 4.72 -30.47 -2.48
CA ASN A 373 4.28 -31.48 -1.53
C ASN A 373 3.61 -32.68 -2.21
N PHE A 374 3.54 -32.71 -3.54
CA PHE A 374 2.70 -33.65 -4.29
C PHE A 374 3.05 -35.10 -3.98
N ASP A 375 4.33 -35.47 -4.03
CA ASP A 375 4.79 -36.83 -3.74
C ASP A 375 4.38 -37.33 -2.35
N LYS A 376 4.28 -36.41 -1.38
CA LYS A 376 3.92 -36.73 0.01
C LYS A 376 2.42 -36.95 0.19
N ILE A 377 1.60 -36.36 -0.68
CA ILE A 377 0.15 -36.37 -0.53
C ILE A 377 -0.56 -37.21 -1.59
N ASN A 378 0.09 -37.57 -2.70
CA ASN A 378 -0.54 -38.17 -3.87
C ASN A 378 -1.43 -39.38 -3.53
N SER A 379 -0.88 -40.35 -2.78
CA SER A 379 -1.60 -41.57 -2.38
C SER A 379 -2.91 -41.30 -1.65
N ARG A 380 -2.92 -40.30 -0.77
CA ARG A 380 -4.10 -39.91 0.00
C ARG A 380 -5.00 -38.93 -0.77
N LEU A 381 -4.42 -38.08 -1.60
CA LEU A 381 -5.15 -37.10 -2.39
C LEU A 381 -6.12 -37.76 -3.37
N GLY A 382 -5.67 -38.81 -4.06
CA GLY A 382 -6.52 -39.63 -4.94
C GLY A 382 -7.78 -40.14 -4.22
N GLN A 383 -7.58 -40.71 -3.04
CA GLN A 383 -8.66 -41.21 -2.19
C GLN A 383 -9.58 -40.10 -1.69
N ASP A 384 -9.03 -39.01 -1.13
CA ASP A 384 -9.80 -37.92 -0.54
C ASP A 384 -10.60 -37.15 -1.61
N TYR A 385 -10.04 -36.92 -2.80
CA TYR A 385 -10.73 -36.32 -3.93
C TYR A 385 -11.79 -37.26 -4.53
N GLY A 386 -11.47 -38.54 -4.73
CA GLY A 386 -12.43 -39.54 -5.21
C GLY A 386 -13.64 -39.70 -4.29
N ASN A 387 -13.47 -39.50 -2.97
CA ASN A 387 -14.57 -39.49 -2.01
C ASN A 387 -15.49 -38.25 -2.12
N LEU A 388 -15.09 -37.20 -2.84
CA LEU A 388 -15.95 -36.05 -3.16
C LEU A 388 -16.82 -36.29 -4.38
N LEU A 389 -16.57 -37.33 -5.17
CA LEU A 389 -17.30 -37.64 -6.39
C LEU A 389 -18.49 -38.58 -6.14
N THR A 390 -19.47 -38.58 -7.06
CA THR A 390 -20.54 -39.57 -7.12
C THR A 390 -19.96 -40.97 -7.31
N ASN A 391 -20.73 -41.99 -6.92
CA ASN A 391 -20.34 -43.39 -7.09
C ASN A 391 -20.27 -43.83 -8.57
N GLU A 392 -20.69 -42.97 -9.51
CA GLU A 392 -20.66 -43.21 -10.95
C GLU A 392 -19.24 -43.15 -11.55
N VAL A 393 -18.27 -42.55 -10.84
CA VAL A 393 -16.91 -42.38 -11.33
C VAL A 393 -16.02 -43.55 -10.90
N ASP A 394 -15.29 -44.18 -11.82
CA ASP A 394 -14.27 -45.17 -11.47
C ASP A 394 -13.13 -44.52 -10.69
N LYS A 395 -12.95 -44.93 -9.44
CA LYS A 395 -11.88 -44.42 -8.55
C LYS A 395 -10.48 -44.68 -9.10
N ARG A 396 -10.31 -45.68 -9.98
CA ARG A 396 -9.02 -45.93 -10.66
C ARG A 396 -8.68 -44.80 -11.63
N ASP A 397 -9.63 -44.32 -12.43
CA ASP A 397 -9.43 -43.17 -13.33
C ASP A 397 -9.10 -41.90 -12.54
N VAL A 398 -9.73 -41.70 -11.38
CA VAL A 398 -9.43 -40.57 -10.49
C VAL A 398 -7.99 -40.63 -9.98
N ASN A 399 -7.56 -41.79 -9.47
CA ASN A 399 -6.21 -41.98 -8.95
C ASN A 399 -5.15 -41.86 -10.06
N GLU A 400 -5.43 -42.39 -11.25
CA GLU A 400 -4.56 -42.27 -12.42
C GLU A 400 -4.44 -40.81 -12.85
N THR A 401 -5.57 -40.10 -12.98
CA THR A 401 -5.58 -38.67 -13.33
C THR A 401 -4.82 -37.85 -12.31
N ILE A 402 -5.01 -38.12 -11.01
CA ILE A 402 -4.29 -37.42 -9.94
C ILE A 402 -2.79 -37.71 -10.02
N SER A 403 -2.39 -38.97 -10.21
CA SER A 403 -0.98 -39.37 -10.35
C SER A 403 -0.31 -38.77 -11.59
N ASN A 404 -1.11 -38.53 -12.64
CA ASN A 404 -0.68 -37.93 -13.91
C ASN A 404 -0.88 -36.41 -13.97
N LEU A 405 -1.30 -35.76 -12.88
CA LEU A 405 -1.28 -34.29 -12.85
C LEU A 405 0.14 -33.88 -13.21
N ASN A 406 0.27 -33.13 -14.31
CA ASN A 406 1.56 -32.73 -14.89
C ASN A 406 2.30 -31.81 -13.92
N VAL A 407 2.83 -32.37 -12.84
CA VAL A 407 3.85 -31.78 -11.99
C VAL A 407 5.13 -31.91 -12.80
N ASN A 408 5.23 -31.10 -13.85
CA ASN A 408 6.47 -30.93 -14.58
C ASN A 408 7.46 -30.32 -13.59
N PHE A 409 8.26 -31.16 -12.95
CA PHE A 409 9.45 -30.75 -12.20
C PHE A 409 10.46 -30.19 -13.19
N LYS A 410 10.29 -28.92 -13.59
CA LYS A 410 11.32 -28.12 -14.25
C LYS A 410 11.92 -27.15 -13.27
#